data_AF-A0A6I2VDI1-F1
#
_entry.id   AF-A0A6I2VDI1-F1
#
_cell.length_a   1.000
_cell.length_b   1.000
_cell.length_c   1.000
_cell.angle_alpha   90.00
_cell.angle_beta   90.00
_cell.angle_gamma   90.00
#
_symmetry.space_group_name_H-M   'P 1'
#
loop_
_entity.id
_entity.type
_entity.pdbx_description
1 polymer ?
#
loop_
_entity_poly.entity_id
_entity_poly.type
_entity_poly.pdbx_seq_one_letter_code
_entity_poly.pdbx_strand_id
1 'polypeptide(L)'
;MLKTAVRVCLAVAASVILLAPAASAAPSSGGTTFVLYIENRGIARIDNNAQGPDNGDLVHRELAISRTLKGPVIGVTYSQSEIIAYNPESKIDVRAVDIEDSLPGGWIFYRGVTQLPIGTLPQPGWTSTYAVIGGTGKFADARGVKRLTLLADGITFKAVITLVK
;
A
#
# COMPACT_ATOMS: atom_id res chain seq x y z
N MET A 1 0.79 10.98 79.40
CA MET A 1 0.12 11.98 78.53
C MET A 1 0.36 11.61 77.08
N LEU A 2 -0.71 11.21 76.39
CA LEU A 2 -1.06 11.49 75.00
C LEU A 2 0.08 11.62 73.94
N LYS A 3 0.05 10.75 72.91
CA LYS A 3 -0.10 11.07 71.46
C LYS A 3 0.64 10.05 70.56
N THR A 4 -0.10 9.16 69.91
CA THR A 4 -0.38 9.16 68.44
C THR A 4 0.73 8.45 67.64
N ALA A 5 0.66 7.14 67.39
CA ALA A 5 -0.07 6.50 66.28
C ALA A 5 0.25 7.09 64.90
N VAL A 6 1.21 6.50 64.18
CA VAL A 6 1.28 6.58 62.71
C VAL A 6 1.53 5.16 62.19
N ARG A 7 0.46 4.53 61.72
CA ARG A 7 0.52 3.28 60.94
C ARG A 7 0.77 3.69 59.49
N VAL A 8 1.93 3.37 58.94
CA VAL A 8 2.19 3.47 57.50
C VAL A 8 1.61 2.20 56.86
N CYS A 9 0.42 2.32 56.26
CA CYS A 9 -0.15 1.30 55.40
C CYS A 9 0.61 1.29 54.06
N LEU A 10 1.53 0.33 53.89
CA LEU A 10 2.14 0.02 52.61
C LEU A 10 1.18 -0.88 51.83
N ALA A 11 0.32 -0.30 50.99
CA ALA A 11 -0.49 -1.05 50.04
C ALA A 11 0.33 -1.30 48.78
N VAL A 12 0.99 -2.46 48.70
CA VAL A 12 1.62 -2.94 47.46
C VAL A 12 0.51 -3.54 46.60
N ALA A 13 -0.06 -2.74 45.70
CA ALA A 13 -0.96 -3.24 44.66
C ALA A 13 -0.10 -3.94 43.59
N ALA A 14 -0.06 -5.28 43.67
CA ALA A 14 0.51 -6.12 42.63
C ALA A 14 -0.44 -6.14 41.42
N SER A 15 -0.22 -5.22 40.48
CA SER A 15 -0.89 -5.22 39.18
C SER A 15 -0.37 -6.42 38.36
N VAL A 16 -1.09 -7.54 38.42
CA VAL A 16 -0.89 -8.66 37.50
C VAL A 16 -1.34 -8.19 36.12
N ILE A 17 -0.37 -7.81 35.28
CA ILE A 17 -0.58 -7.61 33.85
C ILE A 17 -0.94 -8.98 33.28
N LEU A 18 -2.23 -9.20 33.02
CA LEU A 18 -2.72 -10.33 32.25
C LEU A 18 -2.11 -10.23 30.85
N LEU A 19 -1.04 -10.99 30.61
CA LEU A 19 -0.56 -11.32 29.28
C LEU A 19 -1.62 -12.20 28.61
N ALA A 20 -2.68 -11.56 28.09
CA ALA A 20 -3.54 -12.21 27.13
C ALA A 20 -2.66 -12.57 25.92
N PRO A 21 -2.67 -13.84 25.45
CA PRO A 21 -1.99 -14.19 24.22
C PRO A 21 -2.58 -13.30 23.11
N ALA A 22 -1.70 -12.58 22.41
CA ALA A 22 -2.09 -11.90 21.19
C ALA A 22 -2.77 -12.94 20.29
N ALA A 23 -4.09 -12.81 20.12
CA ALA A 23 -4.82 -13.61 19.16
C ALA A 23 -4.19 -13.32 17.79
N SER A 24 -3.31 -14.21 17.35
CA SER A 24 -2.81 -14.23 15.99
C SER A 24 -4.04 -14.52 15.14
N ALA A 25 -4.65 -13.49 14.58
CA ALA A 25 -5.77 -13.62 13.67
C ALA A 25 -5.31 -14.54 12.53
N ALA A 26 -5.80 -15.78 12.53
CA ALA A 26 -5.62 -16.68 11.42
C ALA A 26 -6.22 -16.02 10.17
N PRO A 27 -5.60 -16.16 8.97
CA PRO A 27 -6.18 -15.60 7.76
C PRO A 27 -7.57 -16.23 7.55
N SER A 28 -8.60 -15.41 7.46
CA SER A 28 -9.93 -15.89 7.08
C SER A 28 -9.84 -16.48 5.67
N SER A 29 -10.17 -17.75 5.53
CA SER A 29 -10.04 -18.53 4.28
C SER A 29 -11.16 -18.22 3.26
N GLY A 30 -11.65 -16.97 3.20
CA GLY A 30 -12.86 -16.58 2.46
C GLY A 30 -12.67 -15.43 1.46
N GLY A 31 -11.46 -15.26 0.91
CA GLY A 31 -11.17 -14.15 0.00
C GLY A 31 -11.51 -14.44 -1.47
N THR A 32 -11.94 -13.41 -2.21
CA THR A 32 -12.06 -13.46 -3.68
C THR A 32 -10.77 -13.01 -4.32
N THR A 33 -10.13 -13.86 -5.12
CA THR A 33 -8.93 -13.52 -5.89
C THR A 33 -9.25 -13.36 -7.37
N PHE A 34 -8.73 -12.30 -7.98
CA PHE A 34 -8.79 -12.10 -9.43
C PHE A 34 -7.50 -11.45 -9.95
N VAL A 35 -7.30 -11.57 -11.27
CA VAL A 35 -6.11 -11.06 -11.97
C VAL A 35 -6.53 -9.98 -12.95
N LEU A 36 -5.76 -8.90 -12.98
CA LEU A 36 -5.86 -7.83 -13.97
C LEU A 36 -4.49 -7.60 -14.62
N TYR A 37 -4.51 -7.10 -15.85
CA TYR A 37 -3.33 -6.63 -16.57
C TYR A 37 -3.47 -5.12 -16.76
N ILE A 38 -2.51 -4.37 -16.24
CA ILE A 38 -2.57 -2.91 -16.14
C ILE A 38 -1.41 -2.34 -16.93
N GLU A 39 -1.69 -1.78 -18.10
CA GLU A 39 -0.68 -1.24 -19.02
C GLU A 39 -0.48 0.25 -18.80
N ASN A 40 0.75 0.66 -18.55
CA ASN A 40 1.11 2.06 -18.37
C ASN A 40 0.95 2.83 -19.69
N ARG A 41 0.07 3.84 -19.72
CA ARG A 41 -0.23 4.64 -20.91
C ARG A 41 0.39 6.04 -20.86
N GLY A 42 0.75 6.51 -19.67
CA GLY A 42 1.36 7.82 -19.49
C GLY A 42 2.01 7.96 -18.12
N ILE A 43 3.12 8.69 -18.07
CA ILE A 43 3.81 9.06 -16.84
C ILE A 43 3.99 10.57 -16.85
N ALA A 44 3.49 11.23 -15.82
CA ALA A 44 3.79 12.63 -15.53
C ALA A 44 4.66 12.70 -14.29
N ARG A 45 5.83 13.33 -14.40
CA ARG A 45 6.64 13.72 -13.24
C ARG A 45 6.25 15.15 -12.89
N ILE A 46 5.84 15.35 -11.64
CA ILE A 46 5.49 16.65 -11.10
C ILE A 46 6.60 16.99 -10.11
N ASP A 47 7.45 17.92 -10.54
CA ASP A 47 8.66 18.37 -9.87
C ASP A 47 8.36 19.68 -9.12
N ASN A 48 8.97 19.88 -7.96
CA ASN A 48 8.87 21.07 -7.13
C ASN A 48 9.83 22.22 -7.54
N ASN A 49 10.48 22.14 -8.70
CA ASN A 49 11.49 23.04 -9.29
C ASN A 49 12.91 22.90 -8.72
N ALA A 50 13.26 21.81 -8.03
CA ALA A 50 14.63 21.51 -7.65
C ALA A 50 15.33 20.66 -8.72
N GLN A 51 16.65 20.81 -8.87
CA GLN A 51 17.40 19.98 -9.82
C GLN A 51 17.58 18.56 -9.28
N GLY A 52 16.88 17.60 -9.88
CA GLY A 52 17.03 16.17 -9.58
C GLY A 52 16.07 15.69 -8.49
N PRO A 53 16.01 14.36 -8.23
CA PRO A 53 15.01 13.82 -7.35
C PRO A 53 15.17 14.27 -5.89
N ASP A 54 14.08 14.67 -5.23
CA ASP A 54 14.08 15.04 -3.82
C ASP A 54 12.83 14.55 -3.05
N ASN A 55 12.70 14.95 -1.77
CA ASN A 55 11.50 14.63 -1.00
C ASN A 55 10.32 15.50 -1.43
N GLY A 56 9.16 14.88 -1.62
CA GLY A 56 7.95 15.54 -2.08
C GLY A 56 7.75 15.46 -3.60
N ASP A 57 8.74 14.98 -4.35
CA ASP A 57 8.60 14.69 -5.77
C ASP A 57 7.47 13.70 -6.05
N LEU A 58 6.65 14.03 -7.04
CA LEU A 58 5.46 13.28 -7.40
C LEU A 58 5.61 12.63 -8.78
N VAL A 59 5.12 11.40 -8.89
CA VAL A 59 4.94 10.71 -10.18
C VAL A 59 3.52 10.23 -10.30
N HIS A 60 2.82 10.74 -11.32
CA HIS A 60 1.45 10.38 -11.65
C HIS A 60 1.44 9.46 -12.87
N ARG A 61 0.50 8.51 -12.88
CA ARG A 61 0.27 7.64 -14.03
C ARG A 61 -1.22 7.44 -14.25
N GLU A 62 -1.56 7.32 -15.52
CA GLU A 62 -2.82 6.76 -16.00
C GLU A 62 -2.50 5.46 -16.73
N LEU A 63 -3.21 4.38 -16.39
CA LEU A 63 -2.95 3.05 -16.92
C LEU A 63 -4.27 2.39 -17.37
N ALA A 64 -4.19 1.61 -18.44
CA ALA A 64 -5.35 0.89 -18.98
C ALA A 64 -5.47 -0.51 -18.36
N ILE A 65 -6.66 -0.89 -17.89
CA ILE A 65 -6.92 -2.18 -17.24
C ILE A 65 -7.57 -3.16 -18.21
N SER A 66 -7.11 -4.40 -18.25
CA SER A 66 -7.70 -5.53 -18.99
C SER A 66 -7.75 -6.81 -18.14
N ARG A 67 -8.63 -7.76 -18.49
CA ARG A 67 -8.72 -9.07 -17.79
C ARG A 67 -7.71 -10.11 -18.29
N THR A 68 -7.30 -9.98 -19.53
CA THR A 68 -6.30 -10.84 -20.18
C THR A 68 -5.18 -9.96 -20.70
N LEU A 69 -3.97 -10.50 -20.78
CA LEU A 69 -2.83 -9.76 -21.33
C LEU A 69 -3.16 -9.29 -22.76
N LYS A 70 -3.04 -7.98 -23.01
CA LYS A 70 -3.40 -7.33 -24.28
C LYS A 70 -4.87 -7.51 -24.70
N GLY A 71 -5.76 -7.79 -23.74
CA GLY A 71 -7.19 -7.89 -23.97
C GLY A 71 -7.87 -6.52 -24.09
N PRO A 72 -9.20 -6.51 -24.29
CA PRO A 72 -9.98 -5.28 -24.29
C PRO A 72 -9.82 -4.51 -22.97
N VAL A 73 -9.75 -3.18 -23.07
CA VAL A 73 -9.72 -2.29 -21.91
C VAL A 73 -11.09 -2.29 -21.24
N ILE A 74 -11.11 -2.51 -19.93
CA ILE A 74 -12.32 -2.58 -19.11
C ILE A 74 -12.37 -1.50 -18.04
N GLY A 75 -11.31 -0.71 -17.88
CA GLY A 75 -11.18 0.25 -16.81
C GLY A 75 -9.88 1.03 -16.87
N VAL A 76 -9.69 1.90 -15.89
CA VAL A 76 -8.52 2.79 -15.80
C VAL A 76 -7.96 2.72 -14.38
N THR A 77 -6.64 2.66 -14.26
CA THR A 77 -5.94 2.84 -13.00
C THR A 77 -5.31 4.23 -12.97
N TYR A 78 -5.51 4.96 -11.88
CA TYR A 78 -4.70 6.12 -11.54
C TYR A 78 -3.72 5.75 -10.45
N SER A 79 -2.48 6.21 -10.54
CA SER A 79 -1.51 6.08 -9.45
C SER A 79 -0.76 7.36 -9.22
N GLN A 80 -0.53 7.68 -7.95
CA GLN A 80 0.39 8.72 -7.50
C GLN A 80 1.43 8.08 -6.60
N SER A 81 2.70 8.44 -6.81
CA SER A 81 3.77 8.11 -5.87
C SER A 81 4.53 9.36 -5.47
N GLU A 82 4.76 9.53 -4.17
CA GLU A 82 5.51 10.62 -3.56
C GLU A 82 6.78 10.10 -2.93
N ILE A 83 7.93 10.74 -3.19
CA ILE A 83 9.17 10.43 -2.46
C ILE A 83 9.03 10.95 -1.03
N ILE A 84 8.95 10.04 -0.05
CA ILE A 84 8.82 10.36 1.38
C ILE A 84 10.14 10.20 2.15
N ALA A 85 11.12 9.51 1.56
CA ALA A 85 12.48 9.48 2.08
C ALA A 85 13.49 9.29 0.93
N TYR A 86 14.31 10.31 0.72
CA TYR A 86 15.44 10.32 -0.20
C TYR A 86 16.73 9.98 0.55
N ASN A 87 17.41 8.88 0.18
CA ASN A 87 18.66 8.47 0.81
C ASN A 87 19.80 8.36 -0.23
N PRO A 88 20.66 9.39 -0.37
CA PRO A 88 21.74 9.39 -1.34
C PRO A 88 22.87 8.41 -1.00
N GLU A 89 23.08 8.10 0.28
CA GLU A 89 24.13 7.16 0.71
C GLU A 89 23.82 5.74 0.25
N SER A 90 22.57 5.28 0.47
CA SER A 90 22.11 3.97 0.02
C SER A 90 21.67 3.95 -1.45
N LYS A 91 21.63 5.11 -2.12
CA LYS A 91 21.13 5.30 -3.49
C LYS A 91 19.69 4.81 -3.69
N ILE A 92 18.86 4.90 -2.65
CA ILE A 92 17.46 4.44 -2.66
C ILE A 92 16.55 5.61 -2.27
N ASP A 93 15.41 5.69 -2.94
CA ASP A 93 14.27 6.47 -2.49
C ASP A 93 13.15 5.55 -1.99
N VAL A 94 12.40 6.03 -1.00
CA VAL A 94 11.19 5.41 -0.47
C VAL A 94 10.01 6.25 -0.93
N ARG A 95 9.02 5.61 -1.54
CA ARG A 95 7.84 6.28 -2.06
C ARG A 95 6.57 5.80 -1.40
N ALA A 96 5.76 6.72 -0.89
CA ALA A 96 4.36 6.45 -0.60
C ALA A 96 3.61 6.33 -1.92
N VAL A 97 2.72 5.36 -2.06
CA VAL A 97 1.99 5.10 -3.30
C VAL A 97 0.52 4.96 -3.01
N ASP A 98 -0.28 5.75 -3.72
CA ASP A 98 -1.72 5.64 -3.81
C ASP A 98 -2.11 5.16 -5.20
N ILE A 99 -3.05 4.22 -5.24
CA ILE A 99 -3.55 3.63 -6.49
C ILE A 99 -5.07 3.56 -6.42
N GLU A 100 -5.73 3.88 -7.52
CA GLU A 100 -7.18 3.75 -7.67
C GLU A 100 -7.48 2.99 -8.96
N ASP A 101 -8.18 1.87 -8.86
CA ASP A 101 -8.67 1.13 -10.03
C ASP A 101 -10.16 1.44 -10.22
N SER A 102 -10.49 2.11 -11.32
CA SER A 102 -11.87 2.31 -11.79
C SER A 102 -12.27 1.16 -12.70
N LEU A 103 -13.24 0.36 -12.25
CA LEU A 103 -13.70 -0.86 -12.91
C LEU A 103 -15.22 -0.85 -13.12
N PRO A 104 -15.76 -1.74 -13.98
CA PRO A 104 -17.19 -1.86 -14.14
C PRO A 104 -17.84 -2.25 -12.82
N GLY A 105 -18.64 -1.34 -12.26
CA GLY A 105 -19.36 -1.53 -11.01
C GLY A 105 -18.70 -0.90 -9.77
N GLY A 106 -17.56 -0.21 -9.88
CA GLY A 106 -17.03 0.59 -8.78
C GLY A 106 -15.52 0.79 -8.80
N TRP A 107 -15.02 1.38 -7.72
CA TRP A 107 -13.62 1.70 -7.52
C TRP A 107 -12.99 0.81 -6.45
N ILE A 108 -11.70 0.56 -6.56
CA ILE A 108 -10.89 -0.06 -5.51
C ILE A 108 -9.70 0.84 -5.22
N PHE A 109 -9.47 1.13 -3.94
CA PHE A 109 -8.40 2.01 -3.47
C PHE A 109 -7.30 1.20 -2.81
N TYR A 110 -6.05 1.53 -3.12
CA TYR A 110 -4.88 0.86 -2.58
C TYR A 110 -3.86 1.87 -2.06
N ARG A 111 -3.14 1.46 -1.01
CA ARG A 111 -2.02 2.22 -0.45
C ARG A 111 -0.86 1.31 -0.09
N GLY A 112 0.36 1.82 -0.23
CA GLY A 112 1.55 1.14 0.25
C GLY A 112 2.79 1.99 0.11
N VAL A 113 3.94 1.35 0.29
CA VAL A 113 5.25 1.97 0.18
C VAL A 113 6.11 1.12 -0.75
N THR A 114 6.90 1.76 -1.60
CA THR A 114 7.91 1.08 -2.42
C THR A 114 9.29 1.67 -2.19
N GLN A 115 10.31 0.87 -2.43
CA GLN A 115 11.70 1.30 -2.48
C GLN A 115 12.22 1.13 -3.90
N LEU A 116 12.89 2.15 -4.43
CA LEU A 116 13.49 2.12 -5.76
C LEU A 116 14.87 2.79 -5.73
N PRO A 117 15.77 2.42 -6.65
CA PRO A 117 16.96 3.23 -6.88
C PRO A 117 16.59 4.67 -7.24
N ILE A 118 17.33 5.64 -6.73
CA ILE A 118 17.03 7.07 -6.91
C ILE A 118 16.84 7.42 -8.39
N GLY A 119 15.77 8.14 -8.69
CA GLY A 119 15.48 8.67 -10.03
C GLY A 119 14.98 7.63 -11.04
N THR A 120 14.92 6.36 -10.64
CA THR A 120 14.52 5.26 -11.52
C THR A 120 13.02 4.97 -11.47
N LEU A 121 12.59 4.18 -12.45
CA LEU A 121 11.28 3.54 -12.51
C LEU A 121 11.46 2.03 -12.31
N PRO A 122 10.40 1.32 -11.88
CA PRO A 122 10.40 -0.14 -11.84
C PRO A 122 10.90 -0.76 -13.15
N GLN A 123 11.68 -1.83 -13.04
CA GLN A 123 12.19 -2.62 -14.18
C GLN A 123 11.46 -3.95 -14.30
N PRO A 124 11.46 -4.63 -15.46
CA PRO A 124 10.86 -5.95 -15.61
C PRO A 124 11.23 -6.92 -14.49
N GLY A 125 10.25 -7.66 -13.96
CA GLY A 125 10.40 -8.55 -12.82
C GLY A 125 10.26 -7.87 -11.46
N TRP A 126 10.20 -6.53 -11.40
CA TRP A 126 9.90 -5.81 -10.16
C TRP A 126 8.52 -6.20 -9.61
N THR A 127 8.43 -6.31 -8.28
CA THR A 127 7.18 -6.62 -7.58
C THR A 127 6.92 -5.68 -6.42
N SER A 128 5.64 -5.48 -6.08
CA SER A 128 5.22 -4.77 -4.87
C SER A 128 3.87 -5.26 -4.38
N THR A 129 3.61 -5.05 -3.09
CA THR A 129 2.35 -5.39 -2.44
C THR A 129 1.74 -4.14 -1.82
N TYR A 130 0.47 -3.89 -2.14
CA TYR A 130 -0.30 -2.77 -1.63
C TYR A 130 -1.49 -3.29 -0.82
N ALA A 131 -1.86 -2.57 0.24
CA ALA A 131 -3.08 -2.84 0.99
C ALA A 131 -4.28 -2.31 0.21
N VAL A 132 -5.36 -3.09 0.13
CA VAL A 132 -6.67 -2.61 -0.30
C VAL A 132 -7.30 -1.90 0.90
N ILE A 133 -7.51 -0.59 0.78
CA ILE A 133 -8.00 0.25 1.88
C ILE A 133 -9.48 0.60 1.76
N GLY A 134 -10.10 0.28 0.63
CA GLY A 134 -11.53 0.50 0.41
C GLY A 134 -11.96 0.26 -1.02
N GLY A 135 -13.25 0.49 -1.25
CA GLY A 135 -13.84 0.50 -2.58
C GLY A 135 -15.27 1.02 -2.56
N THR A 136 -15.86 1.15 -3.74
CA THR A 136 -17.23 1.63 -3.94
C THR A 136 -18.05 0.64 -4.76
N GLY A 137 -19.38 0.80 -4.76
CA GLY A 137 -20.29 -0.02 -5.56
C GLY A 137 -20.15 -1.52 -5.27
N LYS A 138 -19.86 -2.33 -6.29
CA LYS A 138 -19.62 -3.79 -6.16
C LYS A 138 -18.43 -4.13 -5.26
N PHE A 139 -17.54 -3.17 -5.03
CA PHE A 139 -16.36 -3.29 -4.17
C PHE A 139 -16.49 -2.50 -2.87
N ALA A 140 -17.71 -2.11 -2.48
CA ALA A 140 -17.95 -1.51 -1.17
C ALA A 140 -17.34 -2.37 -0.05
N ASP A 141 -16.70 -1.69 0.90
CA ASP A 141 -16.02 -2.28 2.07
C ASP A 141 -14.86 -3.24 1.74
N ALA A 142 -14.35 -3.22 0.49
CA ALA A 142 -13.22 -4.06 0.11
C ALA A 142 -12.00 -3.83 1.01
N ARG A 143 -11.41 -4.93 1.50
CA ARG A 143 -10.13 -5.00 2.21
C ARG A 143 -9.31 -6.14 1.62
N GLY A 144 -8.00 -6.16 1.87
CA GLY A 144 -7.12 -7.22 1.36
C GLY A 144 -5.84 -6.67 0.75
N VAL A 145 -5.36 -7.33 -0.32
CA VAL A 145 -4.03 -7.07 -0.88
C VAL A 145 -4.04 -7.06 -2.41
N LYS A 146 -3.23 -6.18 -3.00
CA LYS A 146 -2.89 -6.16 -4.43
C LYS A 146 -1.39 -6.42 -4.57
N ARG A 147 -1.04 -7.52 -5.24
CA ARG A 147 0.35 -7.80 -5.64
C ARG A 147 0.53 -7.40 -7.10
N LEU A 148 1.48 -6.52 -7.35
CA LEU A 148 1.85 -6.07 -8.69
C LEU A 148 3.19 -6.70 -9.11
N THR A 149 3.28 -7.07 -10.38
CA THR A 149 4.52 -7.53 -11.02
C THR A 149 4.66 -6.86 -12.37
N LEU A 150 5.76 -6.15 -12.60
CA LEU A 150 6.07 -5.59 -13.93
C LEU A 150 6.52 -6.71 -14.87
N LEU A 151 5.85 -6.85 -16.00
CA LEU A 151 6.11 -7.89 -16.98
C LEU A 151 7.34 -7.57 -17.85
N ALA A 152 7.74 -8.55 -18.66
CA ALA A 152 8.92 -8.47 -19.53
C ALA A 152 8.85 -7.33 -20.56
N ASP A 153 7.65 -6.85 -20.90
CA ASP A 153 7.47 -5.72 -21.82
C ASP A 153 7.81 -4.35 -21.20
N GLY A 154 8.08 -4.30 -19.89
CA GLY A 154 8.49 -3.09 -19.18
C GLY A 154 7.40 -2.03 -19.00
N ILE A 155 6.17 -2.31 -19.44
CA ILE A 155 5.05 -1.35 -19.38
C ILE A 155 3.76 -1.96 -18.81
N THR A 156 3.61 -3.27 -18.83
CA THR A 156 2.41 -3.96 -18.32
C THR A 156 2.69 -4.53 -16.94
N PHE A 157 1.80 -4.27 -15.99
CA PHE A 157 1.78 -4.91 -14.70
C PHE A 157 0.75 -6.04 -14.66
N LYS A 158 1.12 -7.21 -14.14
CA LYS A 158 0.16 -8.21 -13.67
C LYS A 158 -0.22 -7.88 -12.23
N ALA A 159 -1.49 -7.61 -12.00
CA ALA A 159 -2.05 -7.38 -10.67
C ALA A 159 -2.82 -8.63 -10.21
N VAL A 160 -2.40 -9.22 -9.10
CA VAL A 160 -3.17 -10.25 -8.39
C VAL A 160 -3.81 -9.60 -7.18
N ILE A 161 -5.13 -9.46 -7.19
CA ILE A 161 -5.90 -8.80 -6.15
C ILE A 161 -6.65 -9.86 -5.38
N THR A 162 -6.51 -9.86 -4.06
CA THR A 162 -7.25 -10.73 -3.14
C THR A 162 -8.02 -9.84 -2.19
N LEU A 163 -9.35 -9.90 -2.28
CA LEU A 163 -10.26 -9.18 -1.40
C LEU A 163 -10.74 -10.11 -0.30
N VAL A 164 -10.62 -9.68 0.95
CA VAL A 164 -11.24 -10.32 2.12
C VAL A 164 -12.43 -9.46 2.52
N LYS A 165 -13.59 -10.10 2.68
CA LYS A 165 -14.78 -9.48 3.27
C LYS A 165 -14.86 -9.86 4.75
#